data_AF-A0A2R4CCL6-F1
#
_entry.id   AF-A0A2R4CCL6-F1
#
_cell.length_a   1.000
_cell.length_b   1.000
_cell.length_c   1.000
_cell.angle_alpha   90.00
_cell.angle_beta   90.00
_cell.angle_gamma   90.00
#
_symmetry.space_group_name_H-M   'P 1'
#
loop_
_entity.id
_entity.type
_entity.pdbx_description
1 polymer ?
#
loop_
_entity_poly.entity_id
_entity_poly.type
_entity_poly.pdbx_seq_one_letter_code
_entity_poly.pdbx_strand_id
1 'polypeptide(L)'
;MAKQEENKRPWSIALTAGWNPQRVEKLLLLFRAEHKRSYEDEEAVTRCPVAGTTPTVVCVTGSFGPPSFSKSNVVSFESRYLFDKFAIAAIVSRNVSKNVTTVEVPVYLFGNDKVPWNGGVRLAWDSKDKDLKAGVFVGVPFSFF
;
A
#
# COMPACT_ATOMS: atom_id res chain seq x y z
N MET A 1 11.10 -33.36 -1.27
CA MET A 1 10.23 -32.62 -2.21
C MET A 1 11.00 -31.40 -2.64
N ALA A 2 11.31 -31.28 -3.93
CA ALA A 2 12.05 -30.13 -4.46
C ALA A 2 11.15 -28.90 -4.39
N LYS A 3 11.61 -27.85 -3.70
CA LYS A 3 11.02 -26.51 -3.78
C LYS A 3 11.15 -26.09 -5.25
N GLN A 4 10.07 -26.18 -6.03
CA GLN A 4 10.08 -25.58 -7.36
C GLN A 4 10.25 -24.07 -7.15
N GLU A 5 11.42 -23.55 -7.50
CA GLU A 5 11.70 -22.12 -7.57
C GLU A 5 10.89 -21.52 -8.72
N GLU A 6 9.58 -21.39 -8.54
CA GLU A 6 8.77 -20.58 -9.44
C GLU A 6 9.12 -19.12 -9.16
N ASN A 7 9.96 -18.53 -10.03
CA ASN A 7 10.56 -17.20 -9.89
C ASN A 7 9.53 -16.07 -10.10
N LYS A 8 8.44 -16.09 -9.32
CA LYS A 8 7.36 -15.09 -9.31
C LYS A 8 7.76 -13.94 -8.38
N ARG A 9 8.61 -13.03 -8.88
CA ARG A 9 9.07 -11.88 -8.10
C ARG A 9 8.01 -10.77 -8.05
N PRO A 10 7.64 -10.28 -6.86
CA PRO A 10 6.78 -9.11 -6.77
C PRO A 10 7.52 -7.89 -7.35
N TRP A 11 6.79 -7.04 -8.06
CA TRP A 11 7.35 -5.79 -8.60
C TRP A 11 6.27 -4.72 -8.72
N SER A 12 6.70 -3.46 -8.74
CA SER A 12 5.84 -2.30 -8.96
C SER A 12 6.56 -1.23 -9.76
N ILE A 13 5.81 -0.52 -10.59
CA ILE A 13 6.27 0.69 -11.27
C ILE A 13 5.24 1.79 -11.02
N ALA A 14 5.72 3.01 -10.79
CA ALA A 14 4.86 4.18 -10.61
C ALA A 14 5.39 5.37 -11.40
N LEU A 15 4.48 6.09 -12.04
CA LEU A 15 4.71 7.40 -12.64
C LEU A 15 4.09 8.45 -11.72
N THR A 16 4.84 9.48 -11.41
CA THR A 16 4.38 10.60 -10.57
C THR A 16 4.69 11.91 -11.28
N ALA A 17 3.69 12.79 -11.37
CA ALA A 17 3.82 14.13 -11.91
C ALA A 17 3.28 15.13 -10.90
N GLY A 18 3.97 16.27 -10.75
CA GLY A 18 3.59 17.33 -9.83
C GLY A 18 3.47 18.67 -10.56
N TRP A 19 2.53 19.50 -10.12
CA TRP A 19 2.33 20.84 -10.64
C TRP A 19 2.00 21.83 -9.53
N ASN A 20 2.77 22.93 -9.49
CA ASN A 20 2.55 24.07 -8.60
C ASN A 20 2.01 25.24 -9.42
N PRO A 21 0.71 25.53 -9.40
CA PRO A 21 0.16 26.64 -10.15
C PRO A 21 0.63 27.98 -9.57
N GLN A 22 1.23 28.82 -10.41
CA GLN A 22 1.82 30.11 -10.00
C GLN A 22 0.82 31.08 -9.35
N ARG A 23 -0.48 30.95 -9.63
CA ARG A 23 -1.53 31.79 -9.03
C ARG A 23 -1.83 31.44 -7.57
N VAL A 24 -1.43 30.25 -7.11
CA VAL A 24 -1.71 29.74 -5.77
C VAL A 24 -0.41 29.14 -5.22
N GLU A 25 0.48 30.01 -4.74
CA GLU A 25 1.87 29.67 -4.39
C GLU A 25 2.04 28.54 -3.35
N LYS A 26 1.00 28.32 -2.53
CA LYS A 26 0.99 27.30 -1.46
C LYS A 26 0.29 26.00 -1.86
N LEU A 27 -0.12 25.84 -3.12
CA LEU A 27 -0.80 24.67 -3.64
C LEU A 27 0.17 23.81 -4.48
N LEU A 28 0.21 22.50 -4.18
CA LEU A 28 0.87 21.48 -4.99
C LEU A 28 -0.17 20.43 -5.39
N LEU A 29 -0.26 20.17 -6.70
CA LEU A 29 -1.09 19.10 -7.25
C LEU A 29 -0.17 17.94 -7.67
N LEU A 30 -0.58 16.73 -7.34
CA LEU A 30 0.16 15.51 -7.62
C LEU A 30 -0.76 14.52 -8.32
N PHE A 31 -0.26 13.91 -9.38
CA PHE A 31 -0.88 12.80 -10.06
C PHE A 31 0.06 11.60 -9.98
N ARG A 32 -0.46 10.43 -9.62
CA ARG A 32 0.30 9.19 -9.56
C ARG A 32 -0.47 8.07 -10.24
N ALA A 33 0.20 7.30 -11.08
CA ALA A 33 -0.30 6.06 -11.63
C ALA A 33 0.68 4.93 -11.30
N GLU A 34 0.17 3.85 -10.72
CA GLU A 34 0.98 2.72 -10.23
C GLU A 34 0.43 1.39 -10.74
N HIS A 35 1.33 0.54 -11.21
CA HIS A 35 1.06 -0.86 -11.52
C HIS A 35 1.92 -1.75 -10.61
N LYS A 36 1.27 -2.67 -9.90
CA LYS A 36 1.91 -3.61 -8.99
C LYS A 36 1.43 -5.04 -9.24
N ARG A 37 2.39 -5.97 -9.16
CA ARG A 37 2.17 -7.41 -9.10
C ARG A 37 2.72 -7.94 -7.78
N SER A 38 1.91 -8.71 -7.07
CA SER A 38 2.31 -9.41 -5.85
C SER A 38 1.90 -10.88 -5.91
N TYR A 39 2.63 -11.69 -5.14
CA TYR A 39 2.42 -13.12 -5.01
C TYR A 39 2.39 -13.43 -3.52
N GLU A 40 1.40 -14.22 -3.10
CA GLU A 40 1.28 -14.72 -1.72
C GLU A 40 1.25 -16.25 -1.80
N ASP A 41 2.05 -16.91 -0.96
CA ASP A 41 2.07 -18.36 -0.89
C ASP A 41 0.66 -18.88 -0.56
N GLU A 42 0.29 -20.01 -1.15
CA GLU A 42 -0.99 -20.66 -0.83
C GLU A 42 -1.00 -21.11 0.64
N GLU A 43 -2.18 -21.16 1.25
CA GLU A 43 -2.33 -21.65 2.62
C GLU A 43 -1.71 -23.06 2.77
N ALA A 44 -0.92 -23.23 3.82
CA ALA A 44 -0.31 -24.51 4.10
C ALA A 44 -1.39 -25.51 4.55
N VAL A 45 -1.55 -26.59 3.81
CA VAL A 45 -2.45 -27.69 4.18
C VAL A 45 -1.61 -28.86 4.67
N THR A 46 -2.13 -29.64 5.60
CA THR A 46 -1.50 -30.90 6.01
C THR A 46 -2.12 -32.03 5.19
N ARG A 47 -1.29 -32.75 4.42
CA ARG A 47 -1.70 -33.95 3.69
C ARG A 47 -1.07 -35.16 4.33
N CYS A 48 -1.90 -36.11 4.74
CA CYS A 48 -1.48 -37.41 5.23
C CYS A 48 -1.74 -38.47 4.15
N PRO A 49 -0.83 -39.44 3.97
CA PRO A 49 -1.10 -40.57 3.09
C PRO A 49 -2.31 -41.36 3.60
N VAL A 50 -3.04 -41.98 2.67
CA VAL A 50 -4.17 -42.86 2.99
C VAL A 50 -3.64 -44.00 3.87
N ALA A 51 -4.37 -44.36 4.93
CA ALA A 51 -3.91 -45.29 5.97
C ALA A 51 -3.27 -46.55 5.37
N GLY A 52 -1.96 -46.69 5.54
CA GLY A 52 -1.18 -47.87 5.16
C GLY A 52 -1.03 -48.83 6.34
N THR A 53 -0.39 -49.98 6.10
CA THR A 53 -0.13 -51.03 7.10
C THR A 53 0.96 -50.67 8.12
N THR A 54 1.60 -49.50 8.03
CA THR A 54 2.64 -49.04 8.96
C THR A 54 2.06 -48.25 10.14
N PRO A 55 2.57 -48.46 11.36
CA PRO A 55 2.00 -47.86 12.59
C PRO A 55 2.24 -46.35 12.73
N THR A 56 3.13 -45.77 11.91
CA THR A 56 3.45 -44.34 11.95
C THR A 56 3.15 -43.71 10.59
N VAL A 57 2.22 -42.76 10.58
CA VAL A 57 1.85 -41.97 9.40
C VAL A 57 2.66 -40.68 9.44
N VAL A 58 3.52 -40.45 8.43
CA VAL A 58 4.21 -39.17 8.26
C VAL A 58 3.34 -38.26 7.41
N CYS A 59 2.76 -37.24 8.03
CA CYS A 59 2.04 -36.18 7.31
C CYS A 59 3.02 -35.10 6.85
N VAL A 60 2.73 -34.48 5.71
CA VAL A 60 3.49 -33.34 5.20
C VAL A 60 2.61 -32.12 5.26
N THR A 61 3.11 -31.05 5.88
CA THR A 61 2.46 -29.74 5.91
C THR A 61 3.20 -28.81 4.96
N GLY A 62 2.46 -28.19 4.05
CA GLY A 62 3.03 -27.23 3.12
C GLY A 62 1.99 -26.66 2.16
N SER A 63 2.40 -25.64 1.42
CA SER A 63 1.64 -25.11 0.29
C SER A 63 1.80 -26.08 -0.88
N PHE A 64 0.71 -26.70 -1.31
CA PHE A 64 0.75 -27.77 -2.32
C PHE A 64 0.32 -27.32 -3.72
N GLY A 65 -0.09 -26.07 -3.88
CA GLY A 65 -0.42 -25.43 -5.14
C GLY A 65 0.43 -24.19 -5.43
N PRO A 66 0.21 -23.56 -6.59
CA PRO A 66 0.95 -22.37 -7.00
C PRO A 66 0.62 -21.16 -6.10
N PRO A 67 1.55 -20.21 -5.93
CA PRO A 67 1.27 -18.99 -5.17
C PRO A 67 0.14 -18.19 -5.83
N SER A 68 -0.70 -17.59 -4.98
CA SER A 68 -1.79 -16.73 -5.40
C SER A 68 -1.22 -15.45 -6.03
N PHE A 69 -1.80 -15.03 -7.15
CA PHE A 69 -1.38 -13.84 -7.88
C PHE A 69 -2.36 -12.68 -7.62
N SER A 70 -1.82 -11.51 -7.27
CA SER A 70 -2.60 -10.28 -7.16
C SER A 70 -2.04 -9.18 -8.05
N LYS A 71 -2.94 -8.48 -8.74
CA LYS A 71 -2.64 -7.30 -9.56
C LYS A 71 -3.32 -6.07 -8.96
N SER A 72 -2.61 -4.95 -8.95
CA SER A 72 -3.11 -3.67 -8.48
C SER A 72 -2.73 -2.57 -9.47
N ASN A 73 -3.74 -1.87 -9.99
CA ASN A 73 -3.59 -0.69 -10.83
C ASN A 73 -4.20 0.48 -10.08
N VAL A 74 -3.39 1.39 -9.56
CA VAL A 74 -3.87 2.52 -8.76
C VAL A 74 -3.62 3.82 -9.52
N VAL A 75 -4.66 4.64 -9.64
CA VAL A 75 -4.54 6.03 -10.08
C VAL A 75 -4.92 6.92 -8.92
N SER A 76 -4.09 7.91 -8.62
CA SER A 76 -4.24 8.81 -7.49
C SER A 76 -4.10 10.26 -7.93
N PHE A 77 -4.97 11.10 -7.39
CA PHE A 77 -4.86 12.54 -7.45
C PHE A 77 -4.73 13.07 -6.02
N GLU A 78 -3.77 13.95 -5.81
CA GLU A 78 -3.50 14.55 -4.52
C GLU A 78 -3.38 16.07 -4.68
N SER A 79 -4.09 16.80 -3.83
CA SER A 79 -3.90 18.24 -3.65
C SER A 79 -3.32 18.50 -2.28
N ARG A 80 -2.24 19.28 -2.20
CA ARG A 80 -1.59 19.70 -0.96
C ARG A 80 -1.65 21.20 -0.85
N TYR A 81 -2.12 21.69 0.28
CA TYR A 81 -2.13 23.12 0.57
C TYR A 81 -1.39 23.41 1.88
N LEU A 82 -0.46 24.35 1.82
CA LEU A 82 0.29 24.82 2.98
C LEU A 82 -0.39 26.07 3.57
N PHE A 83 -0.71 26.03 4.86
CA PHE A 83 -1.10 27.20 5.64
C PHE A 83 0.07 27.62 6.55
N ASP A 84 -0.07 28.78 7.19
CA ASP A 84 1.01 29.34 8.02
C ASP A 84 1.37 28.47 9.24
N LYS A 85 0.44 27.62 9.69
CA LYS A 85 0.58 26.82 10.92
C LYS A 85 0.38 25.32 10.72
N PHE A 86 -0.09 24.89 9.56
CA PHE A 86 -0.36 23.49 9.25
C PHE A 86 -0.39 23.27 7.74
N ALA A 87 -0.29 22.04 7.28
CA ALA A 87 -0.59 21.68 5.90
C ALA A 87 -1.72 20.66 5.86
N ILE A 88 -2.46 20.63 4.75
CA ILE A 88 -3.48 19.62 4.50
C ILE A 88 -3.24 18.99 3.13
N ALA A 89 -3.56 17.71 2.99
CA ALA A 89 -3.72 17.12 1.68
C ALA A 89 -5.10 16.48 1.54
N ALA A 90 -5.60 16.43 0.31
CA ALA A 90 -6.73 15.59 -0.07
C ALA A 90 -6.25 14.64 -1.16
N ILE A 91 -6.32 13.34 -0.88
CA ILE A 91 -5.83 12.28 -1.75
C ILE A 91 -7.03 11.43 -2.13
N VAL A 92 -7.30 11.30 -3.43
CA VAL A 92 -8.31 10.39 -3.96
C VAL A 92 -7.61 9.38 -4.82
N SER A 93 -7.78 8.10 -4.51
CA SER A 93 -7.17 7.00 -5.26
C SER A 93 -8.22 6.00 -5.72
N ARG A 94 -8.05 5.47 -6.93
CA ARG A 94 -8.87 4.38 -7.47
C ARG A 94 -7.97 3.21 -7.84
N ASN A 95 -8.18 2.08 -7.17
CA ASN A 95 -7.67 0.80 -7.61
C ASN A 95 -8.60 0.23 -8.68
N VAL A 96 -8.19 0.34 -9.94
CA VAL A 96 -8.96 -0.12 -11.11
C VAL A 96 -9.09 -1.64 -11.11
N SER A 97 -8.06 -2.37 -10.67
CA SER A 97 -8.06 -3.84 -10.65
C SER A 97 -8.99 -4.42 -9.58
N LYS A 98 -9.11 -3.74 -8.42
CA LYS A 98 -9.92 -4.20 -7.29
C LYS A 98 -11.27 -3.48 -7.16
N ASN A 99 -11.52 -2.49 -8.02
CA ASN A 99 -12.70 -1.63 -7.99
C ASN A 99 -12.91 -0.91 -6.64
N VAL A 100 -11.82 -0.49 -5.99
CA VAL A 100 -11.85 0.19 -4.69
C VAL A 100 -11.42 1.64 -4.85
N THR A 101 -12.22 2.57 -4.34
CA THR A 101 -11.83 3.98 -4.18
C THR A 101 -11.41 4.22 -2.73
N THR A 102 -10.32 4.94 -2.53
CA THR A 102 -9.92 5.44 -1.21
C THR A 102 -9.85 6.96 -1.24
N VAL A 103 -10.23 7.57 -0.12
CA VAL A 103 -10.10 9.01 0.11
C VAL A 103 -9.33 9.21 1.40
N GLU A 104 -8.25 9.95 1.35
CA GLU A 104 -7.41 10.25 2.52
C GLU A 104 -7.23 11.76 2.68
N VAL A 105 -7.35 12.22 3.92
CA VAL A 105 -7.16 13.61 4.30
C VAL A 105 -6.16 13.68 5.46
N PRO A 106 -4.86 13.74 5.17
CA PRO A 106 -3.85 14.04 6.18
C PRO A 106 -3.80 15.54 6.48
N VAL A 107 -3.75 15.87 7.77
CA VAL A 107 -3.46 17.21 8.30
C VAL A 107 -2.13 17.13 9.03
N TYR A 108 -1.14 17.86 8.52
CA TYR A 108 0.20 17.95 9.05
C TYR A 108 0.26 19.09 10.06
N LEU A 109 0.51 18.76 11.33
CA LEU A 109 0.47 19.69 12.45
C LEU A 109 1.87 20.09 12.95
N PHE A 110 2.89 19.31 12.59
CA PHE A 110 4.25 19.47 13.07
C PHE A 110 5.19 19.70 11.87
N GLY A 111 5.56 20.95 11.63
CA GLY A 111 6.50 21.36 10.58
C GLY A 111 6.67 22.88 10.51
N ASN A 112 7.79 23.34 9.96
CA ASN A 112 8.12 24.74 9.63
C ASN A 112 9.27 24.76 8.60
N ASP A 113 9.83 25.92 8.28
CA ASP A 113 10.92 26.04 7.29
C ASP A 113 12.20 25.24 7.65
N LYS A 114 12.36 24.85 8.93
CA LYS A 114 13.49 24.08 9.45
C LYS A 114 13.13 22.64 9.81
N VAL A 115 11.84 22.34 9.97
CA VAL A 115 11.32 21.04 10.43
C VAL A 115 10.36 20.54 9.37
N PRO A 116 10.63 19.40 8.71
CA PRO A 116 9.74 18.91 7.67
C PRO A 116 8.33 18.66 8.23
N TRP A 117 7.30 18.88 7.41
CA TRP A 117 5.91 18.53 7.70
C TRP A 117 5.74 17.01 7.75
N ASN A 118 6.15 16.41 8.85
CA ASN A 118 6.37 14.97 8.95
C ASN A 118 5.46 14.26 9.95
N GLY A 119 4.60 14.99 10.68
CA GLY A 119 3.65 14.38 11.60
C GLY A 119 2.31 15.09 11.64
N GLY A 120 1.28 14.35 12.06
CA GLY A 120 -0.07 14.87 12.17
C GLY A 120 -1.14 13.79 12.31
N VAL A 121 -2.34 14.12 11.85
CA VAL A 121 -3.52 13.25 11.88
C VAL A 121 -4.00 12.95 10.47
N ARG A 122 -4.54 11.76 10.24
CA ARG A 122 -5.08 11.35 8.95
C ARG A 122 -6.44 10.73 9.12
N LEU A 123 -7.38 11.21 8.32
CA LEU A 123 -8.65 10.53 8.07
C LEU A 123 -8.53 9.74 6.76
N ALA A 124 -8.99 8.50 6.75
CA ALA A 124 -8.96 7.62 5.60
C ALA A 124 -10.29 6.88 5.47
N TRP A 125 -10.87 6.89 4.28
CA TRP A 125 -12.06 6.16 3.95
C TRP A 125 -11.80 5.23 2.77
N ASP A 126 -12.39 4.04 2.81
CA ASP A 126 -12.30 3.07 1.72
C ASP A 126 -13.68 2.58 1.29
N SER A 127 -13.89 2.43 -0.02
CA SER A 127 -15.19 2.05 -0.57
C SER A 127 -15.52 0.56 -0.44
N LYS A 128 -14.55 -0.27 -0.05
CA LYS A 128 -14.69 -1.73 0.00
C LYS A 128 -15.41 -2.12 1.28
N ASP A 129 -14.84 -1.70 2.41
CA ASP A 129 -15.35 -1.99 3.74
C ASP A 129 -16.29 -0.86 4.21
N LYS A 130 -16.29 0.29 3.51
CA LYS A 130 -17.07 1.50 3.82
C LYS A 130 -16.70 2.11 5.17
N ASP A 131 -15.50 1.80 5.66
CA ASP A 131 -15.03 2.22 6.96
C ASP A 131 -14.31 3.57 6.89
N LEU A 132 -14.58 4.42 7.89
CA LEU A 132 -13.82 5.63 8.16
C LEU A 132 -12.82 5.34 9.27
N LYS A 133 -11.53 5.56 9.00
CA LYS A 133 -10.41 5.33 9.91
C LYS A 133 -9.74 6.66 10.21
N ALA A 134 -9.41 6.88 11.48
CA ALA A 134 -8.61 8.00 11.94
C ALA A 134 -7.31 7.47 12.55
N GLY A 135 -6.19 8.13 12.28
CA GLY A 135 -4.91 7.73 12.84
C GLY A 135 -3.94 8.89 12.96
N VAL A 136 -3.00 8.76 13.90
CA VAL A 136 -1.86 9.65 14.05
C VAL A 136 -0.70 9.10 13.22
N PHE A 137 0.08 9.98 12.58
CA PHE A 137 1.30 9.59 11.89
C PHE A 137 2.47 10.47 12.31
N VAL A 138 3.64 9.85 12.37
CA VAL A 138 4.93 10.51 12.60
C VAL A 138 5.94 9.86 11.66
N GLY A 139 6.55 10.67 10.81
CA GLY A 139 7.63 10.29 9.90
C GLY A 139 8.91 10.99 10.33
N VAL A 140 10.04 10.32 10.18
CA VAL A 140 11.35 10.94 10.35
C VAL A 140 12.08 10.87 9.01
N PRO A 141 12.63 11.99 8.50
CA PRO A 141 13.53 11.90 7.35
C PRO A 141 14.74 11.06 7.76
N PHE A 142 15.12 10.09 6.93
CA PHE A 142 16.38 9.38 7.06
C PHE A 142 17.24 9.70 5.85
N SER A 143 18.52 9.93 6.09
CA SER A 143 19.54 10.07 5.06
C SER A 143 20.48 8.88 5.13
N PHE A 144 20.79 8.27 3.99
CA PHE A 144 22.00 7.47 3.85
C PHE A 144 23.12 8.45 3.53
N PHE A 145 24.17 8.44 4.35
CA PHE A 145 25.36 9.27 4.17
C PHE A 145 25.98 9.06 2.78
#